data_AF-A0A0U2WH60-F1
#
_entry.id   AF-A0A0U2WH60-F1
#
_cell.length_a   1.000
_cell.length_b   1.000
_cell.length_c   1.000
_cell.angle_alpha   90.00
_cell.angle_beta   90.00
_cell.angle_gamma   90.00
#
_symmetry.space_group_name_H-M   'P 1'
#
loop_
_entity.id
_entity.type
_entity.pdbx_description
1 polymer ?
#
loop_
_entity_poly.entity_id
_entity_poly.type
_entity_poly.pdbx_seq_one_letter_code
_entity_poly.pdbx_strand_id
1 'polypeptide(L)'
;MNAVQAFFLLWRGLSGRPAALCRLAAGGHLQDNNLRSEVREKNANLNLILVFLQRLHYNGINKMWCLSEGTESIMNVVLFVIFSSLEYLSVFFFLFALFRFEIKEQILNSIICSVIMSFVSHMFMLEHLSSISSIVQFFILIFFLRLLLRTSWFYSSMMLLIGYIVFALNQTAMPALLKHYNVFKDDVVPYTNQAFLLQGLSCLLLFLYTGFIRFNKGGFSFIEHDGRIKRNFINRSNVTFFVVMIISIIITFISNYWIGSEANPPLVLISFMLLLPLLFLIYLSVKKETADD
;
A
#
# COMPACT_ATOMS: atom_id res chain seq x y z
N MET A 1 -24.94 16.71 8.33
CA MET A 1 -23.47 16.74 8.47
C MET A 1 -22.94 15.41 7.95
N ASN A 2 -22.32 15.41 6.76
CA ASN A 2 -21.93 14.15 6.10
C ASN A 2 -20.77 13.51 6.88
N ALA A 3 -20.67 12.16 6.88
CA ALA A 3 -19.64 11.41 7.58
C ALA A 3 -18.21 11.91 7.27
N VAL A 4 -18.01 12.48 6.08
CA VAL A 4 -16.76 13.11 5.62
C VAL A 4 -16.47 14.43 6.34
N GLN A 5 -17.47 15.28 6.60
CA GLN A 5 -17.31 16.49 7.43
C GLN A 5 -17.06 16.13 8.90
N ALA A 6 -17.71 15.07 9.39
CA ALA A 6 -17.45 14.55 10.73
C ALA A 6 -16.02 14.00 10.86
N PHE A 7 -15.53 13.27 9.86
CA PHE A 7 -14.14 12.80 9.79
C PHE A 7 -13.14 13.97 9.72
N PHE A 8 -13.42 15.00 8.91
CA PHE A 8 -12.59 16.20 8.82
C PHE A 8 -12.54 17.00 10.13
N LEU A 9 -13.66 17.10 10.86
CA LEU A 9 -13.73 17.76 12.16
C LEU A 9 -13.04 16.95 13.25
N LEU A 10 -13.22 15.62 13.26
CA LEU A 10 -12.50 14.70 14.13
C LEU A 10 -10.98 14.75 13.88
N TRP A 11 -10.59 14.83 12.60
CA TRP A 11 -9.20 14.94 12.16
C TRP A 11 -8.55 16.29 12.49
N ARG A 12 -9.27 17.40 12.33
CA ARG A 12 -8.82 18.72 12.83
C ARG A 12 -8.67 18.74 14.35
N GLY A 13 -9.54 18.03 15.07
CA GLY A 13 -9.45 17.87 16.53
C GLY A 13 -8.22 17.07 16.97
N LEU A 14 -7.85 16.02 16.22
CA LEU A 14 -6.69 15.16 16.49
C LEU A 14 -5.34 15.79 16.08
N SER A 15 -5.31 16.53 14.97
CA SER A 15 -4.10 17.22 14.48
C SER A 15 -3.79 18.54 15.21
N GLY A 16 -4.72 19.07 16.01
CA GLY A 16 -4.58 20.31 16.77
C GLY A 16 -3.76 20.23 18.06
N ARG A 17 -3.16 19.08 18.42
CA ARG A 17 -2.44 18.89 19.70
C ARG A 17 -0.89 18.89 19.68
N PRO A 18 -0.13 19.42 18.70
CA PRO A 18 1.31 19.62 18.91
C PRO A 18 1.64 20.87 19.75
N ALA A 19 0.70 21.82 19.90
CA ALA A 19 0.98 23.09 20.59
C ALA A 19 1.11 22.99 22.13
N ALA A 20 0.54 21.95 22.74
CA ALA A 20 0.63 21.74 24.19
C ALA A 20 2.01 21.20 24.63
N LEU A 21 2.70 20.45 23.76
CA LEU A 21 4.04 19.92 24.02
C LEU A 21 5.14 20.98 23.86
N CYS A 22 4.92 22.00 23.00
CA CYS A 22 5.87 23.12 22.87
C CYS A 22 5.96 24.01 24.13
N ARG A 23 4.95 24.04 25.01
CA ARG A 23 5.02 24.82 26.27
C ARG A 23 5.78 24.13 27.40
N LEU A 24 6.02 22.81 27.31
CA LEU A 24 6.83 22.07 28.29
C LEU A 24 8.32 21.96 27.89
N ALA A 25 8.67 22.25 26.64
CA ALA A 25 10.05 22.19 26.13
C ALA A 25 10.86 23.48 26.32
N ALA A 26 10.28 24.55 26.88
CA ALA A 26 10.96 25.84 27.07
C ALA A 26 11.98 25.86 28.23
N GLY A 27 12.27 24.71 28.86
CA GLY A 27 13.13 24.62 30.05
C GLY A 27 14.45 23.86 29.88
N GLY A 28 14.87 23.47 28.67
CA GLY A 28 16.06 22.62 28.48
C GLY A 28 16.89 22.96 27.24
N HIS A 29 17.81 23.91 27.37
CA HIS A 29 18.82 24.21 26.36
C HIS A 29 19.84 23.07 26.28
N LEU A 30 19.76 22.21 25.26
CA LEU A 30 20.90 21.60 24.51
C LEU A 30 20.52 20.32 23.74
N GLN A 31 19.30 19.78 23.84
CA GLN A 31 18.90 18.53 23.16
C GLN A 31 17.84 18.71 22.05
N ASP A 32 17.56 19.96 21.63
CA ASP A 32 16.34 20.31 20.90
C ASP A 32 16.49 20.41 19.36
N ASN A 33 17.72 20.39 18.81
CA ASN A 33 17.90 20.56 17.35
C ASN A 33 17.47 19.34 16.53
N ASN A 34 17.70 18.12 17.02
CA ASN A 34 17.24 16.89 16.36
C ASN A 34 15.72 16.71 16.50
N LEU A 35 15.15 17.06 17.65
CA LEU A 35 13.71 16.97 17.86
C LEU A 35 12.97 17.99 16.97
N ARG A 36 13.49 19.22 16.85
CA ARG A 36 12.94 20.23 15.93
C ARG A 36 13.03 19.83 14.48
N SER A 37 14.13 19.22 14.02
CA SER A 37 14.24 18.77 12.62
C SER A 37 13.24 17.64 12.33
N GLU A 38 13.09 16.70 13.25
CA GLU A 38 12.15 15.59 13.10
C GLU A 38 10.68 16.06 13.09
N VAL A 39 10.31 17.00 13.97
CA VAL A 39 8.97 17.61 14.02
C VAL A 39 8.70 18.42 12.75
N ARG A 40 9.69 19.16 12.24
CA ARG A 40 9.55 19.96 11.02
C ARG A 40 9.37 19.07 9.79
N GLU A 41 10.05 17.94 9.73
CA GLU A 41 9.88 16.94 8.67
C GLU A 41 8.51 16.24 8.74
N LYS A 42 8.04 15.84 9.94
CA LYS A 42 6.67 15.30 10.12
C LYS A 42 5.63 16.30 9.61
N ASN A 43 5.77 17.58 9.97
CA ASN A 43 4.84 18.63 9.54
C ASN A 43 4.89 18.91 8.03
N ALA A 44 6.07 18.84 7.41
CA ALA A 44 6.20 19.02 5.96
C ALA A 44 5.51 17.88 5.19
N ASN A 45 5.71 16.63 5.60
CA ASN A 45 5.05 15.48 5.00
C ASN A 45 3.52 15.54 5.17
N LEU A 46 3.05 15.98 6.36
CA LEU A 46 1.63 16.16 6.62
C LEU A 46 0.98 17.23 5.73
N ASN A 47 1.66 18.38 5.56
CA ASN A 47 1.18 19.44 4.68
C ASN A 47 1.12 18.99 3.22
N LEU A 48 2.10 18.21 2.75
CA LEU A 48 2.09 17.69 1.39
C LEU A 48 0.95 16.70 1.15
N ILE A 49 0.68 15.81 2.12
CA ILE A 49 -0.49 14.92 2.09
C ILE A 49 -1.79 15.74 2.08
N LEU A 50 -1.88 16.82 2.86
CA LEU A 50 -3.04 17.69 2.91
C LEU A 50 -3.31 18.42 1.59
N VAL A 51 -2.27 18.96 0.94
CA VAL A 51 -2.40 19.62 -0.37
C VAL A 51 -2.85 18.61 -1.43
N PHE A 52 -2.29 17.40 -1.42
CA PHE A 52 -2.70 16.33 -2.32
C PHE A 52 -4.16 15.91 -2.08
N LEU A 53 -4.56 15.75 -0.82
CA LEU A 53 -5.93 15.48 -0.41
C LEU A 53 -6.91 16.57 -0.84
N GLN A 54 -6.56 17.86 -0.67
CA GLN A 54 -7.41 18.97 -1.11
C GLN A 54 -7.61 18.95 -2.63
N ARG A 55 -6.56 18.63 -3.39
CA ARG A 55 -6.64 18.57 -4.85
C ARG A 55 -7.45 17.36 -5.34
N LEU A 56 -7.30 16.21 -4.68
CA LEU A 56 -8.13 15.03 -4.93
C LEU A 56 -9.60 15.29 -4.55
N HIS A 57 -9.86 15.93 -3.41
CA HIS A 57 -11.20 16.27 -2.97
C HIS A 57 -11.89 17.23 -3.93
N TYR A 58 -11.22 18.30 -4.36
CA TYR A 58 -11.81 19.30 -5.24
C TYR A 58 -12.18 18.74 -6.62
N ASN A 59 -11.30 17.93 -7.22
CA ASN A 59 -11.56 17.33 -8.53
C ASN A 59 -12.45 16.08 -8.45
N GLY A 60 -12.28 15.27 -7.41
CA GLY A 60 -13.00 14.01 -7.23
C GLY A 60 -14.45 14.21 -6.83
N ILE A 61 -14.75 15.11 -5.88
CA ILE A 61 -16.13 15.30 -5.41
C ILE A 61 -17.01 15.93 -6.49
N ASN A 62 -16.53 16.95 -7.19
CA ASN A 62 -17.33 17.55 -8.27
C ASN A 62 -17.66 16.55 -9.38
N LYS A 63 -16.73 15.63 -9.69
CA LYS A 63 -16.95 14.56 -10.67
C LYS A 63 -17.85 13.43 -10.12
N MET A 64 -17.73 13.10 -8.83
CA MET A 64 -18.53 12.10 -8.12
C MET A 64 -20.01 12.51 -7.98
N TRP A 65 -20.28 13.80 -7.76
CA TRP A 65 -21.65 14.34 -7.73
C TRP A 65 -22.28 14.39 -9.13
N CYS A 66 -21.51 14.70 -10.18
CA CYS A 66 -22.00 14.65 -11.56
C CYS A 66 -22.23 13.22 -12.08
N LEU A 67 -21.46 12.22 -11.61
CA LEU A 67 -21.60 10.82 -12.03
C LEU A 67 -22.66 10.04 -11.24
N SER A 68 -23.16 10.58 -10.12
CA SER A 68 -24.26 10.00 -9.34
C SER A 68 -25.61 9.99 -10.10
N GLU A 69 -25.68 10.58 -11.30
CA GLU A 69 -26.83 10.44 -12.21
C GLU A 69 -26.81 9.11 -12.99
N GLY A 70 -25.69 8.37 -13.00
CA GLY A 70 -25.55 7.09 -13.68
C GLY A 70 -25.58 5.89 -12.73
N THR A 71 -26.73 5.20 -12.66
CA THR A 71 -27.02 3.77 -12.31
C THR A 71 -26.25 2.98 -11.23
N GLU A 72 -25.15 3.45 -10.64
CA GLU A 72 -24.51 2.79 -9.50
C GLU A 72 -25.07 3.33 -8.19
N SER A 73 -25.56 2.43 -7.34
CA SER A 73 -26.08 2.84 -6.04
C SER A 73 -24.96 3.42 -5.17
N ILE A 74 -25.22 4.54 -4.50
CA ILE A 74 -24.31 5.16 -3.52
C ILE A 74 -23.78 4.13 -2.51
N MET A 75 -24.60 3.13 -2.19
CA MET A 75 -24.24 2.02 -1.30
C MET A 75 -23.06 1.20 -1.85
N ASN A 76 -23.05 0.85 -3.14
CA ASN A 76 -21.98 0.05 -3.75
C ASN A 76 -20.65 0.81 -3.76
N VAL A 77 -20.70 2.11 -4.00
CA VAL A 77 -19.50 2.97 -3.96
C VAL A 77 -18.92 3.02 -2.55
N VAL A 78 -19.76 3.20 -1.53
CA VAL A 78 -19.32 3.20 -0.12
C VAL A 78 -18.72 1.85 0.26
N LEU A 79 -19.35 0.74 -0.13
CA LEU A 79 -18.82 -0.61 0.10
C LEU A 79 -17.47 -0.82 -0.59
N PHE A 80 -17.34 -0.40 -1.85
CA PHE A 80 -16.08 -0.47 -2.59
C PHE A 80 -14.95 0.29 -1.89
N VAL A 81 -15.22 1.50 -1.41
CA VAL A 81 -14.24 2.31 -0.68
C VAL A 81 -13.82 1.61 0.62
N ILE A 82 -14.78 1.06 1.39
CA ILE A 82 -14.48 0.35 2.63
C ILE A 82 -13.63 -0.90 2.37
N PHE A 83 -14.06 -1.79 1.47
CA PHE A 83 -13.33 -3.03 1.19
C PHE A 83 -11.95 -2.77 0.59
N SER A 84 -11.85 -1.82 -0.35
CA SER A 84 -10.55 -1.41 -0.92
C SER A 84 -9.64 -0.79 0.14
N SER A 85 -10.17 0.02 1.06
CA SER A 85 -9.38 0.61 2.16
C SER A 85 -8.86 -0.45 3.14
N LEU A 86 -9.65 -1.50 3.41
CA LEU A 86 -9.23 -2.64 4.22
C LEU A 86 -8.16 -3.46 3.52
N GLU A 87 -8.29 -3.64 2.21
CA GLU A 87 -7.33 -4.36 1.39
C GLU A 87 -5.96 -3.66 1.40
N TYR A 88 -5.89 -2.35 1.11
CA TYR A 88 -4.63 -1.60 1.21
C TYR A 88 -4.08 -1.58 2.64
N LEU A 89 -4.94 -1.52 3.67
CA LEU A 89 -4.51 -1.58 5.07
C LEU A 89 -3.84 -2.92 5.39
N SER A 90 -4.41 -4.03 4.89
CA SER A 90 -3.84 -5.37 5.06
C SER A 90 -2.47 -5.50 4.39
N VAL A 91 -2.28 -4.88 3.22
CA VAL A 91 -0.97 -4.81 2.55
C VAL A 91 0.05 -4.04 3.39
N PHE A 92 -0.32 -2.89 3.96
CA PHE A 92 0.59 -2.14 4.84
C PHE A 92 0.98 -2.95 6.08
N PHE A 93 0.03 -3.62 6.71
CA PHE A 93 0.31 -4.43 7.91
C PHE A 93 1.17 -5.65 7.58
N PHE A 94 0.95 -6.27 6.42
CA PHE A 94 1.79 -7.33 5.90
C PHE A 94 3.23 -6.84 5.69
N LEU A 95 3.41 -5.68 5.05
CA LEU A 95 4.74 -5.09 4.86
C LEU A 95 5.44 -4.77 6.18
N PHE A 96 4.72 -4.19 7.14
CA PHE A 96 5.30 -3.89 8.45
C PHE A 96 5.70 -5.15 9.21
N ALA A 97 4.91 -6.23 9.13
CA ALA A 97 5.28 -7.50 9.72
C ALA A 97 6.47 -8.16 9.01
N LEU A 98 6.48 -8.14 7.67
CA LEU A 98 7.53 -8.76 6.86
C LEU A 98 8.90 -8.08 7.06
N PHE A 99 8.94 -6.78 7.31
CA PHE A 99 10.17 -6.02 7.52
C PHE A 99 10.38 -5.59 8.98
N ARG A 100 9.71 -6.27 9.93
CA ARG A 100 9.85 -6.06 11.37
C ARG A 100 9.70 -4.60 11.84
N PHE A 101 8.89 -3.80 11.14
CA PHE A 101 8.59 -2.43 11.55
C PHE A 101 7.54 -2.39 12.67
N GLU A 102 7.69 -1.42 13.56
CA GLU A 102 6.76 -1.20 14.66
C GLU A 102 5.42 -0.63 14.16
N ILE A 103 4.40 -1.49 14.14
CA ILE A 103 3.06 -1.10 13.65
C ILE A 103 2.46 0.04 14.50
N LYS A 104 2.68 0.05 15.82
CA LYS A 104 1.95 0.93 16.76
C LYS A 104 2.02 2.41 16.41
N GLU A 105 3.18 2.89 15.97
CA GLU A 105 3.38 4.32 15.68
C GLU A 105 2.77 4.75 14.34
N GLN A 106 2.61 3.82 13.39
CA GLN A 106 2.24 4.11 12.01
C GLN A 106 0.79 3.71 11.65
N ILE A 107 0.03 3.06 12.56
CA ILE A 107 -1.35 2.62 12.28
C ILE A 107 -2.21 3.75 11.72
N LEU A 108 -2.22 4.91 12.38
CA LEU A 108 -3.08 6.02 11.99
C LEU A 108 -2.74 6.51 10.58
N ASN A 109 -1.44 6.65 10.29
CA ASN A 109 -0.96 7.09 9.00
C ASN A 109 -1.29 6.07 7.89
N SER A 110 -1.16 4.77 8.18
CA SER A 110 -1.54 3.70 7.25
C SER A 110 -3.03 3.65 6.95
N ILE A 111 -3.90 3.88 7.95
CA ILE A 111 -5.36 3.96 7.74
C ILE A 111 -5.70 5.13 6.80
N ILE A 112 -5.07 6.29 6.99
CA ILE A 112 -5.32 7.43 6.11
C ILE A 112 -4.83 7.15 4.69
N CYS A 113 -3.61 6.59 4.56
CA CYS A 113 -3.07 6.21 3.27
C CYS A 113 -3.95 5.18 2.56
N SER A 114 -4.51 4.20 3.29
CA SER A 114 -5.40 3.19 2.70
C SER A 114 -6.71 3.79 2.21
N VAL A 115 -7.29 4.73 2.97
CA VAL A 115 -8.48 5.48 2.53
C VAL A 115 -8.16 6.31 1.28
N ILE A 116 -7.04 7.03 1.25
CA ILE A 116 -6.64 7.80 0.05
C ILE A 116 -6.47 6.89 -1.15
N MET A 117 -5.80 5.74 -0.97
CA MET A 117 -5.59 4.77 -2.04
C MET A 117 -6.90 4.19 -2.56
N SER A 118 -7.88 3.94 -1.68
CA SER A 118 -9.21 3.49 -2.09
C SER A 118 -9.94 4.52 -2.99
N PHE A 119 -9.83 5.81 -2.68
CA PHE A 119 -10.37 6.87 -3.53
C PHE A 119 -9.63 6.96 -4.88
N VAL A 120 -8.30 6.85 -4.87
CA VAL A 120 -7.50 6.83 -6.11
C VAL A 120 -7.92 5.65 -6.99
N SER A 121 -8.10 4.47 -6.40
CA SER A 121 -8.58 3.27 -7.11
C SER A 121 -9.96 3.49 -7.73
N HIS A 122 -10.90 4.06 -6.97
CA HIS A 122 -12.24 4.39 -7.47
C HIS A 122 -12.18 5.36 -8.67
N MET A 123 -11.35 6.41 -8.60
CA MET A 123 -11.20 7.39 -9.69
C MET A 123 -10.67 6.77 -10.97
N PHE A 124 -9.69 5.86 -10.89
CA PHE A 124 -9.20 5.14 -12.06
C PHE A 124 -10.23 4.23 -12.69
N MET A 125 -11.09 3.62 -11.88
CA MET A 125 -12.14 2.76 -12.38
C MET A 125 -13.19 3.54 -13.19
N LEU A 126 -13.53 4.76 -12.77
CA LEU A 126 -14.47 5.64 -13.48
C LEU A 126 -13.97 6.07 -14.87
N GLU A 127 -12.66 6.16 -15.06
CA GLU A 127 -12.06 6.60 -16.35
C GLU A 127 -11.77 5.43 -17.31
N HIS A 128 -12.13 4.19 -16.96
CA HIS A 128 -11.81 2.97 -17.72
C HIS A 128 -10.29 2.80 -18.00
N LEU A 129 -9.43 3.43 -17.19
CA LEU A 129 -7.97 3.37 -17.30
C LEU A 129 -7.40 2.23 -16.44
N SER A 130 -8.09 1.09 -16.35
CA SER A 130 -7.75 -0.02 -15.48
C SER A 130 -6.33 -0.57 -15.73
N SER A 131 -5.91 -0.65 -17.00
CA SER A 131 -4.58 -1.15 -17.38
C SER A 131 -3.43 -0.26 -16.89
N ILE A 132 -3.63 1.06 -16.86
CA ILE A 132 -2.61 2.03 -16.40
C ILE A 132 -2.71 2.23 -14.88
N SER A 133 -3.89 1.99 -14.31
CA SER A 133 -4.16 2.19 -12.89
C SER A 133 -3.17 1.45 -12.00
N SER A 134 -2.90 0.17 -12.27
CA SER A 134 -1.97 -0.64 -11.47
C SER A 134 -0.56 -0.05 -11.41
N ILE A 135 -0.06 0.52 -12.53
CA ILE A 135 1.26 1.17 -12.58
C ILE A 135 1.26 2.43 -11.72
N VAL A 136 0.26 3.29 -11.89
CA VAL A 136 0.20 4.56 -11.15
C VAL A 136 -0.01 4.31 -9.66
N GLN A 137 -0.89 3.38 -9.30
CA GLN A 137 -1.12 2.97 -7.91
C GLN A 137 0.16 2.41 -7.27
N PHE A 138 0.94 1.62 -8.00
CA PHE A 138 2.22 1.11 -7.52
C PHE A 138 3.17 2.25 -7.14
N PHE A 139 3.38 3.24 -8.02
CA PHE A 139 4.25 4.39 -7.71
C PHE A 139 3.74 5.26 -6.56
N ILE A 140 2.42 5.47 -6.48
CA ILE A 140 1.80 6.21 -5.37
C ILE A 140 2.02 5.46 -4.04
N LEU A 141 1.88 4.13 -4.04
CA LEU A 141 2.15 3.32 -2.85
C LEU A 141 3.62 3.38 -2.44
N ILE A 142 4.59 3.43 -3.39
CA ILE A 142 6.02 3.59 -3.04
C ILE A 142 6.19 4.92 -2.32
N PHE A 143 5.58 5.98 -2.85
CA PHE A 143 5.65 7.31 -2.27
C PHE A 143 5.07 7.33 -0.86
N PHE A 144 3.89 6.75 -0.64
CA PHE A 144 3.30 6.65 0.70
C PHE A 144 4.15 5.81 1.64
N LEU A 145 4.62 4.64 1.21
CA LEU A 145 5.45 3.78 2.04
C LEU A 145 6.75 4.47 2.46
N ARG A 146 7.36 5.23 1.55
CA ARG A 146 8.52 6.08 1.83
C ARG A 146 8.19 7.15 2.87
N LEU A 147 7.06 7.84 2.74
CA LEU A 147 6.64 8.87 3.70
C LEU A 147 6.36 8.28 5.09
N LEU A 148 5.77 7.08 5.14
CA LEU A 148 5.45 6.36 6.38
C LEU A 148 6.70 5.90 7.11
N LEU A 149 7.65 5.29 6.38
CA LEU A 149 8.81 4.63 6.98
C LEU A 149 10.08 5.47 6.97
N ARG A 150 10.10 6.61 6.26
CA ARG A 150 11.26 7.48 6.09
C ARG A 150 12.50 6.76 5.52
N THR A 151 12.28 5.71 4.74
CA THR A 151 13.35 4.91 4.14
C THR A 151 13.82 5.48 2.80
N SER A 152 14.94 4.97 2.28
CA SER A 152 15.41 5.34 0.95
C SER A 152 14.46 4.82 -0.13
N TRP A 153 14.37 5.52 -1.27
CA TRP A 153 13.54 5.10 -2.40
C TRP A 153 13.76 3.65 -2.82
N PHE A 154 15.02 3.20 -2.81
CA PHE A 154 15.35 1.83 -3.18
C PHE A 154 14.73 0.81 -2.21
N TYR A 155 14.86 1.04 -0.91
CA TYR A 155 14.30 0.13 0.09
C TYR A 155 12.77 0.19 0.10
N SER A 156 12.15 1.37 0.02
CA SER A 156 10.69 1.48 -0.06
C SER A 156 10.14 0.77 -1.31
N SER A 157 10.79 0.94 -2.47
CA SER A 157 10.38 0.27 -3.72
C SER A 157 10.48 -1.25 -3.61
N MET A 158 11.57 -1.76 -3.04
CA MET A 158 11.74 -3.20 -2.83
C MET A 158 10.70 -3.74 -1.85
N MET A 159 10.49 -3.07 -0.71
CA MET A 159 9.50 -3.49 0.27
C MET A 159 8.13 -3.60 -0.38
N LEU A 160 7.70 -2.52 -1.06
CA LEU A 160 6.42 -2.53 -1.74
C LEU A 160 6.35 -3.62 -2.81
N LEU A 161 7.40 -3.81 -3.62
CA LEU A 161 7.39 -4.80 -4.69
C LEU A 161 7.12 -6.21 -4.16
N ILE A 162 7.75 -6.61 -3.07
CA ILE A 162 7.49 -7.92 -2.45
C ILE A 162 6.03 -8.00 -1.99
N GLY A 163 5.52 -6.99 -1.28
CA GLY A 163 4.12 -6.96 -0.85
C GLY A 163 3.12 -6.93 -2.02
N TYR A 164 3.44 -6.22 -3.09
CA TYR A 164 2.61 -6.09 -4.27
C TYR A 164 2.56 -7.38 -5.08
N ILE A 165 3.67 -8.12 -5.19
CA ILE A 165 3.68 -9.46 -5.81
C ILE A 165 2.88 -10.45 -4.96
N VAL A 166 3.03 -10.45 -3.64
CA VAL A 166 2.21 -11.30 -2.74
C VAL A 166 0.73 -10.96 -2.87
N PHE A 167 0.39 -9.68 -2.94
CA PHE A 167 -0.97 -9.21 -3.17
C PHE A 167 -1.51 -9.66 -4.54
N ALA A 168 -0.73 -9.49 -5.62
CA ALA A 168 -1.12 -9.93 -6.95
C ALA A 168 -1.29 -11.46 -7.04
N LEU A 169 -0.43 -12.23 -6.37
CA LEU A 169 -0.58 -13.67 -6.22
C LEU A 169 -1.87 -14.03 -5.50
N ASN A 170 -2.22 -13.32 -4.43
CA ASN A 170 -3.48 -13.53 -3.73
C ASN A 170 -4.67 -13.25 -4.66
N GLN A 171 -4.66 -12.11 -5.37
CA GLN A 171 -5.72 -11.72 -6.28
C GLN A 171 -5.86 -12.61 -7.52
N THR A 172 -4.82 -13.36 -7.90
CA THR A 172 -4.88 -14.31 -9.03
C THR A 172 -5.21 -15.72 -8.57
N ALA A 173 -4.67 -16.15 -7.44
CA ALA A 173 -4.91 -17.47 -6.88
C ALA A 173 -6.33 -17.61 -6.32
N MET A 174 -6.87 -16.59 -5.64
CA MET A 174 -8.20 -16.68 -5.02
C MET A 174 -9.33 -16.86 -6.03
N PRO A 175 -9.45 -16.05 -7.10
CA PRO A 175 -10.46 -16.29 -8.14
C PRO A 175 -10.28 -17.64 -8.83
N ALA A 176 -9.03 -18.07 -9.06
CA ALA A 176 -8.75 -19.38 -9.67
C ALA A 176 -9.26 -20.54 -8.80
N LEU A 177 -9.02 -20.48 -7.48
CA LEU A 177 -9.53 -21.46 -6.52
C LEU A 177 -11.06 -21.42 -6.44
N LEU A 178 -11.67 -20.24 -6.35
CA LEU A 178 -13.13 -20.11 -6.24
C LEU A 178 -13.86 -20.56 -7.51
N LYS A 179 -13.28 -20.32 -8.70
CA LYS A 179 -13.78 -20.88 -9.97
C LYS A 179 -13.64 -22.40 -9.99
N HIS A 180 -12.51 -22.95 -9.52
CA HIS A 180 -12.30 -24.40 -9.46
C HIS A 180 -13.34 -25.12 -8.59
N TYR A 181 -13.73 -24.52 -7.45
CA TYR A 181 -14.78 -25.06 -6.57
C TYR A 181 -16.22 -24.68 -7.00
N ASN A 182 -16.42 -24.10 -8.19
CA ASN A 182 -17.70 -23.63 -8.71
C ASN A 182 -18.44 -22.62 -7.80
N VAL A 183 -17.70 -21.88 -6.96
CA VAL A 183 -18.26 -20.79 -6.13
C VAL A 183 -18.55 -19.58 -7.01
N PHE A 184 -17.65 -19.28 -7.95
CA PHE A 184 -17.85 -18.26 -8.99
C PHE A 184 -18.10 -18.94 -10.33
N LYS A 185 -19.26 -18.64 -10.94
CA LYS A 185 -19.66 -19.15 -12.26
C LYS A 185 -19.22 -18.22 -13.40
N ASP A 186 -19.19 -16.93 -13.12
CA ASP A 186 -18.89 -15.88 -14.07
C ASP A 186 -17.62 -15.13 -13.67
N ASP A 187 -17.18 -14.22 -14.54
CA ASP A 187 -16.07 -13.31 -14.24
C ASP A 187 -16.45 -12.30 -13.16
N VAL A 188 -15.48 -12.00 -12.30
CA VAL A 188 -15.66 -11.08 -11.18
C VAL A 188 -15.68 -9.64 -11.71
N VAL A 189 -16.89 -9.09 -11.85
CA VAL A 189 -17.09 -7.68 -12.23
C VAL A 189 -16.98 -6.80 -10.97
N PRO A 190 -16.37 -5.61 -11.03
CA PRO A 190 -16.27 -4.76 -9.84
C PRO A 190 -17.63 -4.18 -9.44
N TYR A 191 -17.75 -3.68 -8.21
CA TYR A 191 -19.02 -3.29 -7.55
C TYR A 191 -20.08 -4.40 -7.42
N THR A 192 -19.71 -5.66 -7.62
CA THR A 192 -20.57 -6.82 -7.36
C THR A 192 -20.29 -7.45 -6.01
N ASN A 193 -21.27 -8.20 -5.49
CA ASN A 193 -21.09 -8.96 -4.24
C ASN A 193 -19.93 -9.97 -4.32
N GLN A 194 -19.65 -10.52 -5.51
CA GLN A 194 -18.52 -11.42 -5.72
C GLN A 194 -17.19 -10.70 -5.54
N ALA A 195 -17.07 -9.47 -6.07
CA ALA A 195 -15.88 -8.65 -5.89
C ALA A 195 -15.65 -8.28 -4.41
N PHE A 196 -16.70 -7.89 -3.68
CA PHE A 196 -16.58 -7.58 -2.25
C PHE A 196 -16.20 -8.81 -1.42
N LEU A 197 -16.77 -9.97 -1.74
CA LEU A 197 -16.41 -11.24 -1.10
C LEU A 197 -14.94 -11.60 -1.38
N LEU A 198 -14.50 -11.44 -2.63
CA LEU A 198 -13.11 -11.67 -3.01
C LEU A 198 -12.16 -10.73 -2.26
N GLN A 199 -12.43 -9.43 -2.22
CA GLN A 199 -11.64 -8.45 -1.48
C GLN A 199 -11.58 -8.77 0.03
N GLY A 200 -12.71 -9.18 0.61
CA GLY A 200 -12.78 -9.62 2.00
C GLY A 200 -11.90 -10.83 2.28
N LEU A 201 -11.95 -11.85 1.43
CA LEU A 201 -11.10 -13.05 1.53
C LEU A 201 -9.61 -12.72 1.31
N SER A 202 -9.30 -11.88 0.32
CA SER A 202 -7.93 -11.43 0.05
C SER A 202 -7.34 -10.68 1.26
N CYS A 203 -8.11 -9.79 1.87
CA CYS A 203 -7.76 -9.08 3.10
C CYS A 203 -7.53 -10.03 4.28
N LEU A 204 -8.44 -10.99 4.49
CA LEU A 204 -8.33 -12.00 5.54
C LEU A 204 -7.06 -12.84 5.37
N LEU A 205 -6.74 -13.27 4.14
CA LEU A 205 -5.54 -14.04 3.86
C LEU A 205 -4.25 -13.26 4.16
N LEU A 206 -4.19 -11.97 3.79
CA LEU A 206 -3.05 -11.12 4.11
C LEU A 206 -2.87 -10.91 5.62
N PHE A 207 -3.96 -10.80 6.37
CA PHE A 207 -3.89 -10.77 7.84
C PHE A 207 -3.42 -12.10 8.42
N LEU A 208 -3.81 -13.24 7.85
CA LEU A 208 -3.29 -14.54 8.25
C LEU A 208 -1.78 -14.65 8.00
N TYR A 209 -1.29 -14.20 6.83
CA TYR A 209 0.14 -14.13 6.55
C TYR A 209 0.88 -13.23 7.54
N THR A 210 0.29 -12.06 7.84
CA THR A 210 0.82 -11.12 8.83
C THR A 210 0.93 -11.77 10.21
N GLY A 211 -0.12 -12.47 10.65
CA GLY A 211 -0.14 -13.21 11.92
C GLY A 211 0.91 -14.32 11.96
N PHE A 212 1.03 -15.10 10.88
CA PHE A 212 1.99 -16.18 10.76
C PHE A 212 3.44 -15.68 10.83
N ILE A 213 3.77 -14.61 10.11
CA ILE A 213 5.11 -13.99 10.14
C ILE A 213 5.44 -13.52 11.55
N ARG A 214 4.50 -12.84 12.23
CA ARG A 214 4.72 -12.33 13.58
C ARG A 214 4.86 -13.42 14.63
N PHE A 215 4.04 -14.46 14.54
CA PHE A 215 4.12 -15.59 15.47
C PHE A 215 5.47 -16.30 15.39
N ASN A 216 5.99 -16.50 14.17
CA ASN A 216 7.29 -17.12 13.94
C ASN A 216 8.48 -16.17 14.17
N LYS A 217 8.25 -14.91 14.57
CA LYS A 217 9.28 -13.86 14.64
C LYS A 217 10.10 -13.75 13.33
N GLY A 218 9.45 -14.06 12.21
CA GLY A 218 10.07 -13.99 10.89
C GLY A 218 10.27 -12.55 10.43
N GLY A 219 10.66 -12.40 9.17
CA GLY A 219 10.85 -11.10 8.54
C GLY A 219 12.30 -10.62 8.52
N PHE A 220 12.53 -9.58 7.74
CA PHE A 220 13.84 -9.08 7.38
C PHE A 220 14.19 -7.83 8.19
N SER A 221 15.37 -7.80 8.81
CA SER A 221 15.83 -6.64 9.60
C SER A 221 16.85 -5.72 8.88
N PHE A 222 17.27 -6.07 7.67
CA PHE A 222 18.35 -5.34 6.98
C PHE A 222 18.00 -3.89 6.57
N ILE A 223 16.73 -3.49 6.71
CA ILE A 223 16.29 -2.12 6.42
C ILE A 223 16.32 -1.32 7.73
N GLU A 224 17.42 -0.59 7.94
CA GLU A 224 17.58 0.29 9.11
C GLU A 224 16.46 1.36 9.17
N HIS A 225 15.93 1.60 10.37
CA HIS A 225 14.87 2.59 10.63
C HIS A 225 15.41 4.03 10.70
N ASP A 226 16.73 4.18 10.88
CA ASP A 226 17.37 5.47 11.06
C ASP A 226 17.72 6.10 9.71
N GLY A 227 17.16 7.30 9.47
CA GLY A 227 17.33 8.12 8.27
C GLY A 227 18.76 8.58 7.95
N ARG A 228 19.78 7.95 8.51
CA ARG A 228 21.16 8.09 8.03
C ARG A 228 21.28 7.31 6.74
N ILE A 229 21.03 8.01 5.64
CA ILE A 229 21.37 7.60 4.28
C ILE A 229 22.87 7.23 4.29
N LYS A 230 23.22 5.97 4.59
CA LYS A 230 24.57 5.47 4.39
C LYS A 230 24.81 5.51 2.88
N ARG A 231 25.70 6.42 2.48
CA ARG A 231 25.95 6.87 1.10
C ARG A 231 26.50 5.77 0.16
N ASN A 232 26.68 4.55 0.64
CA ASN A 232 27.23 3.44 -0.14
C ASN A 232 26.10 2.66 -0.85
N PHE A 233 25.40 3.37 -1.74
CA PHE A 233 24.34 2.81 -2.59
C PHE A 233 24.90 1.79 -3.60
N ILE A 234 26.18 1.93 -3.98
CA ILE A 234 26.82 1.17 -5.05
C ILE A 234 27.77 0.12 -4.47
N ASN A 235 27.20 -0.93 -3.89
CA ASN A 235 27.91 -2.20 -3.70
C ASN A 235 27.48 -3.17 -4.80
N ARG A 236 28.40 -4.02 -5.29
CA ARG A 236 28.12 -5.01 -6.35
C ARG A 236 26.91 -5.91 -6.03
N SER A 237 26.68 -6.18 -4.73
CA SER A 237 25.50 -6.89 -4.23
C SER A 237 24.17 -6.16 -4.50
N ASN A 238 24.15 -4.83 -4.37
CA ASN A 238 22.96 -4.01 -4.61
C ASN A 238 22.58 -3.96 -6.10
N VAL A 239 23.55 -4.09 -7.02
CA VAL A 239 23.29 -4.07 -8.47
C VAL A 239 22.49 -5.30 -8.90
N THR A 240 22.88 -6.51 -8.45
CA THR A 240 22.11 -7.73 -8.72
C THR A 240 20.68 -7.61 -8.19
N PHE A 241 20.53 -7.05 -6.98
CA PHE A 241 19.23 -6.81 -6.37
C PHE A 241 18.37 -5.84 -7.21
N PHE A 242 18.97 -4.76 -7.70
CA PHE A 242 18.30 -3.76 -8.54
C PHE A 242 17.83 -4.34 -9.89
N VAL A 243 18.66 -5.15 -10.54
CA VAL A 243 18.29 -5.81 -11.81
C VAL A 243 17.10 -6.74 -11.63
N VAL A 244 17.12 -7.56 -10.58
CA VAL A 244 16.01 -8.49 -10.25
C VAL A 244 14.74 -7.72 -9.93
N MET A 245 14.85 -6.61 -9.20
CA MET A 245 13.73 -5.73 -8.91
C MET A 245 13.08 -5.19 -10.19
N ILE A 246 13.88 -4.70 -11.16
CA ILE A 246 13.35 -4.24 -12.46
C ILE A 246 12.66 -5.38 -13.22
N ILE A 247 13.29 -6.55 -13.31
CA ILE A 247 12.71 -7.72 -13.99
C ILE A 247 11.38 -8.10 -13.33
N SER A 248 11.33 -8.13 -12.00
CA SER A 248 10.13 -8.47 -11.23
C SER A 248 9.01 -7.46 -11.45
N ILE A 249 9.34 -6.15 -11.54
CA ILE A 249 8.38 -5.10 -11.90
C ILE A 249 7.80 -5.34 -13.29
N ILE A 250 8.65 -5.63 -14.28
CA ILE A 250 8.21 -5.90 -15.67
C ILE A 250 7.28 -7.13 -15.72
N ILE A 251 7.68 -8.24 -15.09
CA ILE A 251 6.87 -9.47 -15.05
C ILE A 251 5.51 -9.20 -14.38
N THR A 252 5.51 -8.42 -13.29
CA THR A 252 4.28 -8.09 -12.57
C THR A 252 3.34 -7.25 -13.42
N PHE A 253 3.86 -6.30 -14.20
CA PHE A 253 3.03 -5.49 -15.09
C PHE A 253 2.52 -6.26 -16.31
N ILE A 254 3.33 -7.13 -16.92
CA ILE A 254 2.88 -8.02 -17.99
C ILE A 254 1.75 -8.92 -17.47
N SER A 255 1.93 -9.47 -16.26
CA SER A 255 0.91 -10.31 -15.60
C SER A 255 -0.40 -9.55 -15.38
N ASN A 256 -0.35 -8.31 -14.86
CA ASN A 256 -1.54 -7.47 -14.68
C ASN A 256 -2.20 -7.10 -16.00
N TYR A 257 -1.41 -6.80 -17.03
CA TYR A 257 -1.93 -6.50 -18.36
C TYR A 257 -2.70 -7.68 -18.95
N TRP A 258 -2.15 -8.90 -18.86
CA TRP A 258 -2.84 -10.12 -19.31
C TRP A 258 -4.17 -10.36 -18.60
N ILE A 259 -4.24 -10.13 -17.29
CA ILE A 259 -5.50 -10.23 -16.53
C ILE A 259 -6.55 -9.26 -17.08
N GLY A 260 -6.14 -8.05 -17.47
CA GLY A 260 -7.04 -7.03 -17.98
C GLY A 260 -7.40 -7.14 -19.46
N SER A 261 -6.59 -7.83 -20.27
CA SER A 261 -6.76 -7.88 -21.73
C SER A 261 -7.58 -9.07 -22.23
N GLU A 262 -7.54 -10.21 -21.52
CA GLU A 262 -8.21 -11.44 -21.94
C GLU A 262 -9.49 -11.67 -21.13
N ALA A 263 -10.53 -12.21 -21.79
CA ALA A 263 -11.77 -12.60 -21.10
C ALA A 263 -11.55 -13.79 -20.16
N ASN A 264 -10.68 -14.73 -20.53
CA ASN A 264 -10.36 -15.92 -19.74
C ASN A 264 -8.84 -16.02 -19.50
N PRO A 265 -8.27 -15.13 -18.68
CA PRO A 265 -6.83 -15.11 -18.48
C PRO A 265 -6.37 -16.42 -17.82
N PRO A 266 -5.21 -16.98 -18.21
CA PRO A 266 -4.68 -18.21 -17.63
C PRO A 266 -4.13 -17.96 -16.22
N LEU A 267 -5.02 -17.80 -15.23
CA LEU A 267 -4.71 -17.39 -13.85
C LEU A 267 -3.63 -18.26 -13.18
N VAL A 268 -3.61 -19.56 -13.47
CA VAL A 268 -2.60 -20.50 -12.93
C VAL A 268 -1.21 -20.16 -13.47
N LEU A 269 -1.08 -19.94 -14.79
CA LEU A 269 0.20 -19.57 -15.41
C LEU A 269 0.70 -18.23 -14.87
N ILE A 270 -0.20 -17.26 -14.75
CA ILE A 270 0.11 -15.94 -14.19
C ILE A 270 0.60 -16.06 -12.74
N SER A 271 -0.03 -16.92 -11.94
CA SER A 271 0.39 -17.19 -10.57
C SER A 271 1.83 -17.77 -10.53
N PHE A 272 2.16 -18.71 -11.42
CA PHE A 272 3.53 -19.23 -11.52
C PHE A 272 4.54 -18.14 -11.95
N MET A 273 4.17 -17.28 -12.90
CA MET A 273 5.03 -16.18 -13.35
C MET A 273 5.31 -15.16 -12.25
N LEU A 274 4.35 -14.91 -11.34
CA LEU A 274 4.52 -14.03 -10.18
C LEU A 274 5.27 -14.71 -9.02
N LEU A 275 5.15 -16.03 -8.87
CA LEU A 275 5.81 -16.78 -7.80
C LEU A 275 7.33 -16.81 -7.96
N LEU A 276 7.83 -16.97 -9.20
CA LEU A 276 9.27 -16.99 -9.50
C LEU A 276 10.03 -15.73 -9.03
N PRO A 277 9.63 -14.50 -9.42
CA PRO A 277 10.29 -13.29 -8.95
C PRO A 277 10.13 -13.10 -7.44
N LEU A 278 9.01 -13.51 -6.85
CA LEU A 278 8.84 -13.48 -5.39
C LEU A 278 9.88 -14.34 -4.67
N LEU A 279 10.04 -15.60 -5.09
CA LEU A 279 11.02 -16.51 -4.51
C LEU A 279 12.44 -15.97 -4.67
N PHE A 280 12.77 -15.38 -5.83
CA PHE A 280 14.08 -14.80 -6.06
C PHE A 280 14.33 -13.57 -5.19
N LEU A 281 13.33 -12.69 -5.03
CA LEU A 281 13.41 -11.52 -4.15
C LEU A 281 13.58 -11.93 -2.69
N ILE A 282 12.80 -12.90 -2.21
CA ILE A 282 12.93 -13.45 -0.85
C ILE A 282 14.32 -14.07 -0.65
N TYR A 283 14.80 -14.88 -1.60
CA TYR A 283 16.13 -15.48 -1.54
C TYR A 283 17.23 -14.41 -1.45
N LEU A 284 17.14 -13.35 -2.26
CA LEU A 284 18.08 -12.24 -2.20
C LEU A 284 17.98 -11.45 -0.90
N SER A 285 16.78 -11.26 -0.35
CA SER A 285 16.57 -10.61 0.95
C SER A 285 17.23 -11.40 2.08
N VAL A 286 17.07 -12.72 2.11
CA VAL A 286 17.76 -13.60 3.08
C VAL A 286 19.28 -13.52 2.88
N LYS A 287 19.76 -13.64 1.64
CA LYS A 287 21.19 -13.57 1.34
C LYS A 287 21.81 -12.23 1.76
N LYS A 288 21.06 -11.14 1.62
CA LYS A 288 21.50 -9.80 2.05
C LYS A 288 21.59 -9.71 3.57
N GLU A 289 20.59 -10.22 4.29
CA GLU A 289 20.61 -10.26 5.75
C GLU A 289 21.84 -11.03 6.28
N THR A 290 22.14 -12.21 5.73
CA THR A 290 23.33 -12.99 6.12
C THR A 290 24.67 -12.35 5.76
N ALA A 291 24.69 -11.35 4.88
CA ALA A 291 25.92 -10.66 4.49
C ALA A 291 26.17 -9.38 5.31
N ASP A 292 25.12 -8.87 5.96
CA ASP A 292 25.17 -7.69 6.82
C ASP A 292 25.36 -8.08 8.31
N ASP A 293 25.15 -9.36 8.68
CA ASP A 293 25.51 -10.00 9.96
C ASP A 293 26.99 -10.42 10.02
#